data_AF-A0A958IXZ0-F1
#
_entry.id   AF-A0A958IXZ0-F1
#
_cell.length_a   1.000
_cell.length_b   1.000
_cell.length_c   1.000
_cell.angle_alpha   90.00
_cell.angle_beta   90.00
_cell.angle_gamma   90.00
#
_symmetry.space_group_name_H-M   'P 1'
#
loop_
_entity.id
_entity.type
_entity.pdbx_description
1 polymer ?
#
loop_
_entity_poly.entity_id
_entity_poly.type
_entity_poly.pdbx_seq_one_letter_code
_entity_poly.pdbx_strand_id
1 'polypeptide(L)'
;HQTADAGKTYHTVRSGESLSVIADRYRVKIADIKRWNSLRSNVIFPGNRLVLYPTAGSNLPTGTQVAGIEPLAEIPAGAERSRVSGQVLVQQSISRGESFFYAVSSGNTLSEIAQLFGVSVRDIQSWNRLSSTTLRVGQKLKIVSPRSMKFYKYRVQDGDNIGNIATQFDSTVSTIQLVNGKPGGLLKAGEILSIFSM
;
A
#
# COMPACT_ATOMS: atom_id res chain seq x y z
N HIS A 1 -19.91 33.43 8.97
CA HIS A 1 -19.15 32.61 8.02
C HIS A 1 -19.56 31.16 8.18
N GLN A 2 -20.18 30.59 7.14
CA GLN A 2 -20.81 29.28 7.13
C GLN A 2 -20.03 28.42 6.13
N THR A 3 -19.33 27.36 6.57
CA THR A 3 -18.70 26.38 5.64
C THR A 3 -18.47 25.02 6.29
N ALA A 4 -19.23 24.02 5.78
CA ALA A 4 -19.05 22.58 5.83
C ALA A 4 -18.96 21.88 7.20
N ASP A 5 -20.09 21.30 7.62
CA ASP A 5 -20.20 20.24 8.62
C ASP A 5 -19.33 19.03 8.17
N ALA A 6 -18.13 18.91 8.73
CA ALA A 6 -17.25 17.78 8.48
C ALA A 6 -17.83 16.55 9.20
N GLY A 7 -18.49 15.69 8.44
CA GLY A 7 -19.19 14.52 8.97
C GLY A 7 -18.31 13.68 9.89
N LYS A 8 -18.72 13.58 11.15
CA LYS A 8 -18.10 12.74 12.18
C LYS A 8 -18.10 11.27 11.72
N THR A 9 -16.93 10.65 11.63
CA THR A 9 -16.80 9.21 11.33
C THR A 9 -16.18 8.45 12.50
N TYR A 10 -16.38 7.13 12.51
CA TYR A 10 -15.81 6.25 13.52
C TYR A 10 -14.92 5.20 12.87
N HIS A 11 -13.79 4.92 13.50
CA HIS A 11 -12.85 3.90 13.07
C HIS A 11 -12.56 2.92 14.21
N THR A 12 -12.87 1.64 14.00
CA THR A 12 -12.49 0.58 14.94
C THR A 12 -11.06 0.13 14.63
N VAL A 13 -10.16 0.36 15.58
CA VAL A 13 -8.75 -0.03 15.50
C VAL A 13 -8.65 -1.53 15.30
N ARG A 14 -7.98 -1.95 14.23
CA ARG A 14 -7.71 -3.36 13.95
C ARG A 14 -6.42 -3.80 14.64
N SER A 15 -6.22 -5.12 14.75
CA SER A 15 -4.99 -5.66 15.31
C SER A 15 -3.77 -5.13 14.54
N GLY A 16 -2.83 -4.52 15.26
CA GLY A 16 -1.61 -3.93 14.69
C GLY A 16 -1.74 -2.52 14.10
N GLU A 17 -2.91 -1.87 14.15
CA GLU A 17 -3.05 -0.47 13.71
C GLU A 17 -2.48 0.53 14.73
N SER A 18 -1.98 1.66 14.23
CA SER A 18 -1.43 2.76 15.02
C SER A 18 -2.07 4.09 14.63
N LEU A 19 -2.02 5.09 15.52
CA LEU A 19 -2.61 6.42 15.26
C LEU A 19 -2.06 7.08 14.01
N SER A 20 -0.79 6.84 13.66
CA SER A 20 -0.20 7.36 12.41
C SER A 20 -0.87 6.76 11.17
N VAL A 21 -1.08 5.45 11.13
CA VAL A 21 -1.73 4.78 9.99
C VAL A 21 -3.17 5.25 9.83
N ILE A 22 -3.87 5.48 10.93
CA ILE A 22 -5.24 5.98 10.94
C ILE A 22 -5.25 7.46 10.52
N ALA A 23 -4.35 8.28 11.03
CA ALA A 23 -4.17 9.67 10.63
C ALA A 23 -3.98 9.83 9.12
N ASP A 24 -3.07 9.05 8.54
CA ASP A 24 -2.80 9.09 7.09
C ASP A 24 -4.01 8.64 6.26
N ARG A 25 -4.68 7.55 6.67
CA ARG A 25 -5.86 7.03 5.98
C ARG A 25 -6.99 8.07 5.90
N TYR A 26 -7.22 8.78 7.00
CA TYR A 26 -8.29 9.76 7.10
C TYR A 26 -7.84 11.19 6.78
N ARG A 27 -6.57 11.38 6.42
CA ARG A 27 -5.93 12.67 6.12
C ARG A 27 -6.13 13.70 7.24
N VAL A 28 -5.93 13.27 8.48
CA VAL A 28 -6.02 14.10 9.69
C VAL A 28 -4.68 14.04 10.45
N LYS A 29 -4.41 14.97 11.35
CA LYS A 29 -3.19 14.89 12.17
C LYS A 29 -3.40 13.94 13.33
N ILE A 30 -2.33 13.27 13.76
CA ILE A 30 -2.34 12.44 14.99
C ILE A 30 -2.79 13.26 16.20
N ALA A 31 -2.33 14.51 16.31
CA ALA A 31 -2.73 15.43 17.37
C ALA A 31 -4.25 15.67 17.39
N ASP A 32 -4.88 15.74 16.23
CA ASP A 32 -6.32 15.92 16.10
C ASP A 32 -7.06 14.65 16.55
N ILE A 33 -6.61 13.47 16.11
CA ILE A 33 -7.18 12.19 16.59
C ILE A 33 -7.09 12.09 18.11
N LYS A 34 -5.94 12.43 18.68
CA LYS A 34 -5.75 12.41 20.13
C LYS A 34 -6.68 13.37 20.84
N ARG A 35 -6.81 14.60 20.32
CA ARG A 35 -7.70 15.62 20.86
C ARG A 35 -9.17 15.19 20.81
N TRP A 36 -9.63 14.62 19.70
CA TRP A 36 -11.01 14.16 19.54
C TRP A 36 -11.36 12.96 20.42
N ASN A 37 -10.36 12.13 20.74
CA ASN A 37 -10.54 10.90 21.51
C ASN A 37 -9.98 10.97 22.92
N SER A 38 -9.60 12.17 23.40
CA SER A 38 -8.98 12.39 24.72
C SER A 38 -7.78 11.48 25.02
N LEU A 39 -7.01 11.11 23.99
CA LEU A 39 -5.86 10.22 24.13
C LEU A 39 -4.63 10.99 24.63
N ARG A 40 -4.06 10.53 25.74
CA ARG A 40 -2.82 11.10 26.30
C ARG A 40 -1.57 10.60 25.57
N SER A 41 -1.57 9.36 25.10
CA SER A 41 -0.45 8.72 24.38
C SER A 41 -0.82 8.35 22.94
N ASN A 42 0.14 7.80 22.19
CA ASN A 42 -0.11 7.26 20.85
C ASN A 42 -0.51 5.78 20.87
N VAL A 43 -0.69 5.20 22.05
CA VAL A 43 -1.05 3.80 22.24
C VAL A 43 -2.55 3.65 22.01
N ILE A 44 -2.91 2.73 21.13
CA ILE A 44 -4.28 2.33 20.83
C ILE A 44 -4.35 0.82 20.81
N PHE A 45 -5.49 0.26 21.20
CA PHE A 45 -5.69 -1.19 21.28
C PHE A 45 -6.67 -1.66 20.20
N PRO A 46 -6.50 -2.89 19.68
CA PRO A 46 -7.47 -3.48 18.78
C PRO A 46 -8.87 -3.49 19.41
N GLY A 47 -9.89 -3.13 18.64
CA GLY A 47 -11.27 -2.98 19.11
C GLY A 47 -11.61 -1.56 19.60
N ASN A 48 -10.62 -0.69 19.86
CA ASN A 48 -10.89 0.69 20.24
C ASN A 48 -11.62 1.42 19.12
N ARG A 49 -12.70 2.14 19.45
CA ARG A 49 -13.44 2.96 18.49
C ARG A 49 -12.98 4.42 18.59
N LEU A 50 -12.35 4.93 17.54
CA LEU A 50 -11.87 6.30 17.44
C LEU A 50 -12.86 7.17 16.66
N VAL A 51 -13.15 8.36 17.17
CA VAL A 51 -13.84 9.45 16.51
C VAL A 51 -12.87 10.21 15.62
N LEU A 52 -13.24 10.44 14.37
CA LEU A 52 -12.44 11.15 13.39
C LEU A 52 -13.30 12.19 12.66
N TYR A 53 -12.69 13.33 12.31
CA TYR A 53 -13.29 14.38 11.49
C TYR A 53 -12.43 14.58 10.23
N PRO A 54 -12.50 13.66 9.26
CA PRO A 54 -11.76 13.79 8.01
C PRO A 54 -12.24 15.03 7.26
N THR A 55 -11.29 15.91 6.88
CA THR A 55 -11.61 17.06 6.03
C THR A 55 -11.43 16.65 4.57
N ALA A 56 -12.46 16.85 3.76
CA ALA A 56 -12.37 16.69 2.31
C ALA A 56 -11.53 17.83 1.73
N GLY A 57 -10.20 17.69 1.81
CA GLY A 57 -9.21 18.55 1.15
C GLY A 57 -8.75 19.78 1.93
N SER A 58 -7.49 19.77 2.40
CA SER A 58 -6.49 20.83 2.17
C SER A 58 -5.22 20.62 3.02
N ASN A 59 -4.10 21.09 2.47
CA ASN A 59 -2.71 20.81 2.81
C ASN A 59 -2.13 21.55 4.05
N LEU A 60 -0.95 21.05 4.45
CA LEU A 60 0.17 21.60 5.23
C LEU A 60 0.26 23.12 5.53
N PRO A 61 1.01 23.48 6.59
CA PRO A 61 2.00 24.57 6.57
C PRO A 61 3.43 23.99 6.71
N THR A 62 4.36 24.15 5.75
CA THR A 62 5.14 25.33 5.25
C THR A 62 6.49 25.52 5.97
N GLY A 63 7.57 25.31 5.20
CA GLY A 63 8.93 25.75 5.48
C GLY A 63 9.74 25.79 4.18
N THR A 64 9.79 26.98 3.57
CA THR A 64 10.66 27.46 2.46
C THR A 64 10.26 27.18 1.01
N GLN A 65 9.97 28.29 0.31
CA GLN A 65 9.60 28.45 -1.10
C GLN A 65 10.83 28.45 -2.04
N VAL A 66 10.83 27.67 -3.13
CA VAL A 66 10.51 27.98 -4.54
C VAL A 66 11.73 28.42 -5.37
N ALA A 67 12.17 27.51 -6.26
CA ALA A 67 12.65 27.85 -7.60
C ALA A 67 12.43 26.62 -8.51
N GLY A 68 11.74 26.82 -9.64
CA GLY A 68 11.63 25.83 -10.72
C GLY A 68 10.25 25.20 -10.85
N ILE A 69 9.40 25.83 -11.67
CA ILE A 69 8.23 25.20 -12.26
C ILE A 69 8.76 24.19 -13.29
N GLU A 70 8.41 22.91 -13.15
CA GLU A 70 7.99 22.04 -14.27
C GLU A 70 7.17 20.85 -13.71
N PRO A 71 5.96 20.57 -14.24
CA PRO A 71 5.23 19.36 -13.93
C PRO A 71 5.81 18.21 -14.75
N LEU A 72 6.70 17.38 -14.20
CA LEU A 72 7.29 16.26 -14.94
C LEU A 72 7.33 14.95 -14.14
N ALA A 73 6.34 14.11 -14.41
CA ALA A 73 6.58 12.73 -14.78
C ALA A 73 5.35 12.22 -15.54
N GLU A 74 5.39 12.41 -16.86
CA GLU A 74 4.52 11.73 -17.80
C GLU A 74 4.57 10.22 -17.57
N ILE A 75 3.40 9.60 -17.67
CA ILE A 75 3.24 8.15 -17.74
C ILE A 75 4.12 7.67 -18.91
N PRO A 76 5.06 6.71 -18.72
CA PRO A 76 5.84 6.22 -19.84
C PRO A 76 4.93 5.63 -20.91
N ALA A 77 5.09 6.14 -22.14
CA ALA A 77 4.47 5.63 -23.35
C ALA A 77 4.92 4.17 -23.57
N GLY A 78 4.10 3.24 -23.12
CA GLY A 78 4.40 1.80 -23.10
C GLY A 78 3.44 0.97 -22.26
N ALA A 79 2.56 1.60 -21.47
CA ALA A 79 1.43 0.92 -20.85
C ALA A 79 0.35 0.61 -21.91
N GLU A 80 0.52 -0.50 -22.64
CA GLU A 80 -0.58 -1.07 -23.42
C GLU A 80 -1.74 -1.44 -22.48
N ARG A 81 -2.86 -0.73 -22.60
CA ARG A 81 -4.13 -1.14 -21.99
C ARG A 81 -4.66 -2.33 -22.78
N SER A 82 -4.15 -3.53 -22.49
CA SER A 82 -4.62 -4.75 -23.13
C SER A 82 -6.04 -5.10 -22.65
N ARG A 83 -6.94 -5.28 -23.62
CA ARG A 83 -8.35 -5.66 -23.46
C ARG A 83 -8.45 -7.13 -23.03
N VAL A 84 -8.16 -7.43 -21.78
CA VAL A 84 -8.42 -8.77 -21.20
C VAL A 84 -9.60 -8.64 -20.22
N SER A 85 -10.80 -8.91 -20.73
CA SER A 85 -12.00 -9.27 -19.96
C SER A 85 -12.27 -8.45 -18.68
N GLY A 86 -12.08 -7.13 -18.64
CA GLY A 86 -12.45 -6.25 -17.50
C GLY A 86 -11.82 -6.54 -16.12
N GLN A 87 -11.09 -7.64 -15.97
CA GLN A 87 -10.54 -8.15 -14.72
C GLN A 87 -9.14 -7.58 -14.47
N VAL A 88 -8.29 -7.50 -15.49
CA VAL A 88 -6.96 -6.88 -15.36
C VAL A 88 -7.10 -5.37 -15.56
N LEU A 89 -6.92 -4.61 -14.49
CA LEU A 89 -7.01 -3.15 -14.45
C LEU A 89 -5.69 -2.46 -14.82
N VAL A 90 -4.56 -3.11 -14.49
CA VAL A 90 -3.20 -2.62 -14.79
C VAL A 90 -2.33 -3.82 -15.14
N GLN A 91 -1.45 -3.63 -16.12
CA GLN A 91 -0.33 -4.50 -16.43
C GLN A 91 0.92 -3.64 -16.65
N GLN A 92 1.99 -3.93 -15.93
CA GLN A 92 3.28 -3.26 -16.06
C GLN A 92 4.39 -4.30 -16.22
N SER A 93 5.24 -4.12 -17.21
CA SER A 93 6.49 -4.88 -17.32
C SER A 93 7.55 -4.19 -16.46
N ILE A 94 8.26 -4.98 -15.65
CA ILE A 94 9.39 -4.51 -14.84
C ILE A 94 10.63 -5.23 -15.36
N SER A 95 11.55 -4.50 -15.96
CA SER A 95 12.77 -5.06 -16.53
C SER A 95 13.79 -5.40 -15.44
N ARG A 96 14.71 -6.33 -15.74
CA ARG A 96 15.88 -6.58 -14.89
C ARG A 96 16.67 -5.28 -14.65
N GLY A 97 16.97 -4.99 -13.38
CA GLY A 97 17.66 -3.79 -12.95
C GLY A 97 16.75 -2.57 -12.77
N GLU A 98 15.48 -2.64 -13.17
CA GLU A 98 14.50 -1.58 -12.92
C GLU A 98 14.08 -1.56 -11.45
N SER A 99 13.79 -0.37 -10.92
CA SER A 99 13.29 -0.21 -9.56
C SER A 99 11.81 0.14 -9.51
N PHE A 100 11.09 -0.42 -8.55
CA PHE A 100 9.68 -0.10 -8.27
C PHE A 100 9.45 0.06 -6.77
N PHE A 101 8.28 0.54 -6.37
CA PHE A 101 7.90 0.69 -4.96
C PHE A 101 6.92 -0.40 -4.53
N TYR A 102 7.29 -1.13 -3.47
CA TYR A 102 6.43 -2.08 -2.76
C TYR A 102 5.86 -1.44 -1.50
N ALA A 103 4.55 -1.47 -1.32
CA ALA A 103 3.91 -0.99 -0.09
C ALA A 103 3.80 -2.15 0.91
N VAL A 104 4.43 -1.99 2.07
CA VAL A 104 4.41 -3.00 3.15
C VAL A 104 2.99 -3.28 3.61
N SER A 105 2.59 -4.54 3.58
CA SER A 105 1.33 -5.03 4.12
C SER A 105 1.49 -5.49 5.57
N SER A 106 0.36 -5.64 6.28
CA SER A 106 0.35 -6.15 7.66
C SER A 106 1.04 -7.51 7.75
N GLY A 107 1.92 -7.67 8.73
CA GLY A 107 2.65 -8.92 8.96
C GLY A 107 3.86 -9.13 8.04
N ASN A 108 4.12 -8.26 7.06
CA ASN A 108 5.32 -8.39 6.25
C ASN A 108 6.59 -8.13 7.07
N THR A 109 7.57 -8.99 6.87
CA THR A 109 8.96 -8.79 7.31
C THR A 109 9.86 -8.44 6.12
N LEU A 110 11.01 -7.79 6.38
CA LEU A 110 12.00 -7.56 5.32
C LEU A 110 12.50 -8.87 4.69
N SER A 111 12.62 -9.94 5.48
CA SER A 111 13.08 -11.24 5.00
C SER A 111 12.11 -11.86 3.99
N GLU A 112 10.80 -11.81 4.27
CA GLU A 112 9.79 -12.33 3.34
C GLU A 112 9.71 -11.49 2.06
N ILE A 113 9.83 -10.16 2.17
CA ILE A 113 9.86 -9.28 0.99
C ILE A 113 11.13 -9.52 0.16
N ALA A 114 12.27 -9.73 0.81
CA ALA A 114 13.52 -10.06 0.15
C ALA A 114 13.41 -11.38 -0.63
N GLN A 115 12.87 -12.41 0.01
CA GLN A 115 12.61 -13.71 -0.62
C GLN A 115 11.60 -13.59 -1.77
N LEU A 116 10.52 -12.83 -1.59
CA LEU A 116 9.49 -12.58 -2.60
C LEU A 116 10.10 -12.06 -3.91
N PHE A 117 11.05 -11.13 -3.84
CA PHE A 117 11.66 -10.51 -5.02
C PHE A 117 13.02 -11.10 -5.41
N GLY A 118 13.51 -12.11 -4.69
CA GLY A 118 14.80 -12.75 -4.96
C GLY A 118 16.01 -11.84 -4.72
N VAL A 119 15.93 -10.97 -3.71
CA VAL A 119 16.99 -10.02 -3.31
C VAL A 119 17.40 -10.27 -1.86
N SER A 120 18.48 -9.66 -1.36
CA SER A 120 18.84 -9.77 0.06
C SER A 120 18.17 -8.69 0.91
N VAL A 121 18.00 -8.96 2.21
CA VAL A 121 17.55 -7.93 3.18
C VAL A 121 18.48 -6.71 3.18
N ARG A 122 19.79 -6.94 3.04
CA ARG A 122 20.80 -5.89 3.00
C ARG A 122 20.62 -4.99 1.77
N ASP A 123 20.25 -5.55 0.63
CA ASP A 123 19.95 -4.77 -0.57
C ASP A 123 18.76 -3.85 -0.34
N ILE A 124 17.65 -4.39 0.18
CA ILE A 124 16.46 -3.58 0.49
C ILE A 124 16.81 -2.47 1.50
N GLN A 125 17.58 -2.79 2.54
CA GLN A 125 18.01 -1.78 3.50
C GLN A 125 18.87 -0.69 2.85
N SER A 126 19.82 -1.07 2.01
CA SER A 126 20.69 -0.13 1.28
C SER A 126 19.89 0.80 0.37
N TRP A 127 18.99 0.25 -0.46
CA TRP A 127 18.17 1.02 -1.40
C TRP A 127 17.21 2.00 -0.70
N ASN A 128 16.82 1.70 0.54
CA ASN A 128 15.86 2.47 1.32
C ASN A 128 16.47 3.23 2.49
N ARG A 129 17.80 3.18 2.65
CA ARG A 129 18.54 3.80 3.76
C ARG A 129 17.99 3.39 5.14
N LEU A 130 17.63 2.11 5.29
CA LEU A 130 17.09 1.56 6.53
C LEU A 130 18.23 1.08 7.43
N SER A 131 18.23 1.54 8.68
CA SER A 131 19.13 1.06 9.74
C SER A 131 18.54 -0.07 10.58
N SER A 132 17.25 -0.39 10.39
CA SER A 132 16.49 -1.41 11.12
C SER A 132 15.70 -2.29 10.15
N THR A 133 15.26 -3.45 10.63
CA THR A 133 14.37 -4.37 9.92
C THR A 133 12.90 -4.18 10.27
N THR A 134 12.58 -3.27 11.20
CA THR A 134 11.20 -2.94 11.56
C THR A 134 10.52 -2.20 10.42
N LEU A 135 9.40 -2.77 9.94
CA LEU A 135 8.60 -2.19 8.87
C LEU A 135 7.30 -1.61 9.41
N ARG A 136 6.83 -0.53 8.78
CA ARG A 136 5.50 0.06 9.05
C ARG A 136 4.56 -0.32 7.91
N VAL A 137 3.32 -0.71 8.24
CA VAL A 137 2.30 -0.94 7.21
C VAL A 137 2.10 0.34 6.39
N GLY A 138 2.06 0.20 5.06
CA GLY A 138 2.01 1.30 4.10
C GLY A 138 3.37 1.92 3.76
N GLN A 139 4.45 1.55 4.46
CA GLN A 139 5.80 2.00 4.12
C GLN A 139 6.13 1.57 2.69
N LYS A 140 6.58 2.52 1.89
CA LYS A 140 7.03 2.25 0.51
C LYS A 140 8.49 1.87 0.52
N LEU A 141 8.80 0.64 0.11
CA LEU A 141 10.14 0.14 -0.09
C LEU A 141 10.46 0.20 -1.58
N LYS A 142 11.55 0.87 -1.94
CA LYS A 142 12.18 0.74 -3.25
C LYS A 142 12.80 -0.65 -3.36
N ILE A 143 12.44 -1.38 -4.40
CA ILE A 143 12.97 -2.69 -4.73
C ILE A 143 13.59 -2.59 -6.13
N VAL A 144 14.82 -3.05 -6.30
CA VAL A 144 15.45 -3.21 -7.62
C VAL A 144 15.28 -4.67 -8.04
N SER A 145 14.68 -4.89 -9.21
CA SER A 145 14.37 -6.25 -9.66
C SER A 145 15.62 -6.97 -10.19
N PRO A 146 15.95 -8.18 -9.70
CA PRO A 146 17.08 -8.96 -10.23
C PRO A 146 16.78 -9.63 -11.58
N ARG A 147 15.50 -9.63 -11.99
CA ARG A 147 14.98 -10.33 -13.17
C ARG A 147 13.82 -9.55 -13.81
N SER A 148 13.48 -9.87 -15.06
CA SER A 148 12.28 -9.32 -15.68
C SER A 148 11.03 -9.99 -15.09
N MET A 149 9.99 -9.23 -14.80
CA MET A 149 8.72 -9.72 -14.25
C MET A 149 7.56 -8.83 -14.70
N LYS A 150 6.32 -9.27 -14.46
CA LYS A 150 5.12 -8.47 -14.73
C LYS A 150 4.36 -8.19 -13.45
N PHE A 151 3.82 -6.98 -13.35
CA PHE A 151 2.95 -6.56 -12.27
C PHE A 151 1.53 -6.35 -12.79
N TYR A 152 0.55 -6.85 -12.05
CA TYR A 152 -0.86 -6.72 -12.38
C TYR A 152 -1.66 -6.13 -11.23
N LYS A 153 -2.67 -5.32 -11.58
CA LYS A 153 -3.83 -5.07 -10.70
C LYS A 153 -5.01 -5.85 -11.24
N TYR A 154 -5.47 -6.83 -10.48
CA TYR A 154 -6.53 -7.75 -10.89
C TYR A 154 -7.77 -7.57 -10.02
N ARG A 155 -8.94 -7.39 -10.63
CA ARG A 155 -10.23 -7.36 -9.97
C ARG A 155 -10.79 -8.78 -9.91
N VAL A 156 -10.87 -9.32 -8.69
CA VAL A 156 -11.51 -10.60 -8.37
C VAL A 156 -12.97 -10.58 -8.85
N GLN A 157 -13.41 -11.66 -9.49
CA GLN A 157 -14.80 -11.89 -9.91
C GLN A 157 -15.45 -13.02 -9.11
N ASP A 158 -16.75 -13.19 -9.31
CA ASP A 158 -17.48 -14.34 -8.79
C ASP A 158 -16.92 -15.64 -9.39
N GLY A 159 -16.61 -16.61 -8.53
CA GLY A 159 -16.02 -17.90 -8.92
C GLY A 159 -14.49 -17.94 -8.89
N ASP A 160 -13.82 -16.80 -8.70
CA ASP A 160 -12.38 -16.78 -8.52
C ASP A 160 -11.95 -17.42 -7.19
N ASN A 161 -10.86 -18.16 -7.24
CA ASN A 161 -10.10 -18.55 -6.07
C ASN A 161 -8.63 -18.21 -6.27
N ILE A 162 -7.91 -18.02 -5.16
CA ILE A 162 -6.52 -17.56 -5.19
C ILE A 162 -5.58 -18.54 -5.91
N GLY A 163 -5.92 -19.84 -5.95
CA GLY A 163 -5.17 -20.86 -6.68
C GLY A 163 -5.27 -20.66 -8.18
N ASN A 164 -6.49 -20.55 -8.72
CA ASN A 164 -6.71 -20.31 -10.15
C ASN A 164 -6.07 -19.00 -10.61
N ILE A 165 -6.19 -17.93 -9.80
CA ILE A 165 -5.54 -16.64 -10.09
C ILE A 165 -4.01 -16.81 -10.09
N ALA A 166 -3.44 -17.51 -9.10
CA ALA A 166 -2.01 -17.77 -9.05
C ALA A 166 -1.52 -18.48 -10.32
N THR A 167 -2.21 -19.54 -10.75
CA THR A 167 -1.92 -20.26 -12.00
C THR A 167 -2.05 -19.36 -13.23
N GLN A 168 -3.11 -18.56 -13.32
CA GLN A 168 -3.35 -17.67 -14.47
C GLN A 168 -2.22 -16.65 -14.67
N PHE A 169 -1.67 -16.12 -13.58
CA PHE A 169 -0.65 -15.08 -13.63
C PHE A 169 0.77 -15.61 -13.44
N ASP A 170 0.99 -16.93 -13.51
CA ASP A 170 2.30 -17.53 -13.26
C ASP A 170 2.94 -17.00 -11.95
N SER A 171 2.15 -17.09 -10.89
CA SER A 171 2.49 -16.66 -9.53
C SER A 171 2.16 -17.79 -8.56
N THR A 172 2.53 -17.64 -7.28
CA THR A 172 2.12 -18.57 -6.22
C THR A 172 0.99 -17.98 -5.38
N VAL A 173 0.20 -18.85 -4.74
CA VAL A 173 -0.80 -18.45 -3.75
C VAL A 173 -0.14 -17.62 -2.65
N SER A 174 1.00 -18.10 -2.11
CA SER A 174 1.74 -17.42 -1.05
C SER A 174 2.22 -16.01 -1.46
N THR A 175 2.70 -15.85 -2.69
CA THR A 175 3.08 -14.54 -3.26
C THR A 175 1.89 -13.59 -3.25
N ILE A 176 0.74 -14.02 -3.78
CA ILE A 176 -0.47 -13.19 -3.85
C ILE A 176 -0.96 -12.84 -2.43
N GLN A 177 -0.94 -13.80 -1.51
CA GLN A 177 -1.32 -13.57 -0.12
C GLN A 177 -0.40 -12.54 0.56
N LEU A 178 0.92 -12.69 0.42
CA LEU A 178 1.91 -11.82 1.04
C LEU A 178 1.78 -10.38 0.55
N VAL A 179 1.71 -10.20 -0.77
CA VAL A 179 1.62 -8.89 -1.43
C VAL A 179 0.33 -8.17 -1.03
N ASN A 180 -0.77 -8.90 -0.85
CA ASN A 180 -2.08 -8.33 -0.54
C ASN A 180 -2.42 -8.35 0.95
N GLY A 181 -1.52 -8.83 1.82
CA GLY A 181 -1.75 -8.94 3.27
C GLY A 181 -2.90 -9.89 3.64
N LYS A 182 -3.04 -11.02 2.94
CA LYS A 182 -4.14 -11.98 3.05
C LYS A 182 -3.71 -13.41 3.36
N PRO A 183 -3.24 -13.71 4.58
CA PRO A 183 -2.82 -15.07 4.93
C PRO A 183 -3.95 -16.12 4.86
N GLY A 184 -5.22 -15.71 4.95
CA GLY A 184 -6.39 -16.61 4.98
C GLY A 184 -7.02 -16.97 3.64
N GLY A 185 -6.50 -16.45 2.51
CA GLY A 185 -6.96 -16.83 1.16
C GLY A 185 -8.40 -16.47 0.77
N LEU A 186 -9.22 -15.93 1.67
CA LEU A 186 -10.59 -15.53 1.37
C LEU A 186 -10.58 -14.29 0.46
N LEU A 187 -11.06 -14.45 -0.76
CA LEU A 187 -11.23 -13.39 -1.73
C LEU A 187 -12.66 -12.86 -1.72
N LYS A 188 -12.83 -11.57 -1.97
CA LYS A 188 -14.15 -10.97 -2.17
C LYS A 188 -14.29 -10.54 -3.62
N ALA A 189 -15.42 -10.86 -4.25
CA ALA A 189 -15.72 -10.35 -5.58
C ALA A 189 -15.64 -8.80 -5.60
N GLY A 190 -15.08 -8.27 -6.69
CA GLY A 190 -14.78 -6.86 -6.87
C GLY A 190 -13.49 -6.37 -6.18
N GLU A 191 -12.83 -7.19 -5.35
CA GLU A 191 -11.56 -6.85 -4.71
C GLU A 191 -10.44 -6.68 -5.73
N ILE A 192 -9.54 -5.72 -5.52
CA ILE A 192 -8.37 -5.50 -6.38
C ILE A 192 -7.13 -6.10 -5.71
N LEU A 193 -6.57 -7.14 -6.32
CA LEU A 193 -5.31 -7.75 -5.96
C LEU A 193 -4.16 -7.13 -6.74
N SER A 194 -3.02 -7.04 -6.08
CA SER A 194 -1.72 -6.77 -6.71
C SER A 194 -1.01 -8.10 -6.89
N ILE A 195 -0.59 -8.41 -8.11
CA ILE A 195 0.00 -9.71 -8.46
C ILE A 195 1.32 -9.47 -9.17
N PHE A 196 2.34 -10.21 -8.77
CA PHE A 196 3.61 -10.25 -9.49
C PHE A 196 3.74 -11.61 -10.17
N SER A 197 3.86 -11.60 -11.49
CA SER A 197 4.14 -12.76 -12.34
C SER A 197 5.63 -12.84 -12.56
N MET A 198 6.20 -13.96 -12.15
CA MET A 198 7.57 -13.99 -11.69
C MET A 198 8.23 -15.31 -12.07
#